data_AF-A0A496U8M2-F1
#
_entry.id   AF-A0A496U8M2-F1
#
_cell.length_a   1.000
_cell.length_b   1.000
_cell.length_c   1.000
_cell.angle_alpha   90.00
_cell.angle_beta   90.00
_cell.angle_gamma   90.00
#
_symmetry.space_group_name_H-M   'P 1'
#
loop_
_entity.id
_entity.type
_entity.pdbx_description
1 polymer ?
#
loop_
_entity_poly.entity_id
_entity_poly.type
_entity_poly.pdbx_seq_one_letter_code
_entity_poly.pdbx_strand_id
1 'polypeptide(L)'
;MFSEPMVISSISFFKAPGATEDRVTFYEYYVYMGYCASNELGAYYNSNYINGVKYTVLERTDPITFYDTDPTIYFDTPFFYDPANGNLLFEIAWPDGRDEIYTYSSTESLTTCVYGAYDLPYGEQYYERPHILLNGEMALEQTTFAGIKALFR
;
A
#
# COMPACT_ATOMS: atom_id res chain seq x y z
N MET A 1 6.24 11.82 -3.44
CA MET A 1 6.91 11.42 -2.19
C MET A 1 6.25 12.21 -1.07
N PHE A 2 5.70 11.54 -0.05
CA PHE A 2 5.23 12.24 1.13
C PHE A 2 6.44 12.84 1.84
N SER A 3 6.38 14.13 2.15
CA SER A 3 7.40 14.81 2.95
C SER A 3 7.19 14.61 4.44
N GLU A 4 5.99 14.20 4.85
CA GLU A 4 5.56 14.14 6.24
C GLU A 4 4.98 12.76 6.57
N PRO A 5 4.98 12.36 7.85
CA PRO A 5 4.32 11.16 8.30
C PRO A 5 2.81 11.16 7.99
N MET A 6 2.26 9.96 7.78
CA MET A 6 0.86 9.76 7.42
C MET A 6 0.32 8.51 8.13
N VAL A 7 -0.89 8.60 8.67
CA VAL A 7 -1.66 7.43 9.11
C VAL A 7 -2.51 6.96 7.93
N ILE A 8 -2.12 5.86 7.29
CA ILE A 8 -2.83 5.26 6.17
C ILE A 8 -3.88 4.30 6.71
N SER A 9 -5.16 4.57 6.45
CA SER A 9 -6.28 3.79 6.98
C SER A 9 -7.04 3.02 5.90
N SER A 10 -6.80 3.32 4.63
CA SER A 10 -7.45 2.62 3.52
C SER A 10 -6.71 2.87 2.21
N ILE A 11 -7.07 2.09 1.20
CA ILE A 11 -6.64 2.25 -0.18
C ILE A 11 -7.84 2.31 -1.10
N SER A 12 -7.72 3.04 -2.21
CA SER A 12 -8.70 3.01 -3.29
C SER A 12 -8.03 2.54 -4.56
N PHE A 13 -8.67 1.62 -5.27
CA PHE A 13 -8.20 1.12 -6.55
C PHE A 13 -8.86 1.86 -7.69
N PHE A 14 -8.12 2.08 -8.77
CA PHE A 14 -8.72 2.41 -10.04
C PHE A 14 -8.91 1.13 -10.86
N LYS A 15 -10.13 0.84 -11.28
CA LYS A 15 -10.39 -0.31 -12.14
C LYS A 15 -9.81 -0.09 -13.54
N ALA A 16 -9.18 -1.14 -14.07
CA ALA A 16 -8.64 -1.11 -15.42
C ALA A 16 -9.75 -0.76 -16.45
N PRO A 17 -9.50 0.16 -17.40
CA PRO A 17 -10.46 0.52 -18.42
C PRO A 17 -10.93 -0.72 -19.21
N GLY A 18 -12.24 -0.93 -19.31
CA GLY A 18 -12.83 -2.04 -20.08
C GLY A 18 -13.12 -3.32 -19.30
N ALA A 19 -12.82 -3.38 -17.99
CA ALA A 19 -13.26 -4.51 -17.17
C ALA A 19 -14.80 -4.53 -17.06
N THR A 20 -15.40 -5.63 -17.52
CA THR A 20 -16.86 -5.77 -17.69
C THR A 20 -17.60 -6.17 -16.41
N GLU A 21 -16.89 -6.76 -15.44
CA GLU A 21 -17.48 -7.18 -14.17
C GLU A 21 -17.43 -6.03 -13.17
N ASP A 22 -18.56 -5.71 -12.56
CA ASP A 22 -18.72 -4.68 -11.52
C ASP A 22 -18.40 -5.18 -10.11
N ARG A 23 -17.95 -6.43 -10.01
CA ARG A 23 -17.53 -7.02 -8.73
C ARG A 23 -16.38 -7.99 -8.87
N VAL A 24 -15.63 -8.11 -7.79
CA VAL A 24 -14.64 -9.18 -7.58
C VAL A 24 -14.85 -9.76 -6.19
N THR A 25 -14.81 -11.08 -6.08
CA THR A 25 -14.90 -11.79 -4.80
C THR A 25 -13.59 -12.49 -4.53
N PHE A 26 -13.05 -12.25 -3.35
CA PHE A 26 -11.89 -12.97 -2.82
C PHE A 26 -12.37 -13.87 -1.69
N TYR A 27 -11.96 -15.14 -1.71
CA TYR A 27 -12.27 -16.06 -0.60
C TYR A 27 -11.41 -15.78 0.62
N GLU A 28 -10.17 -15.36 0.39
CA GLU A 28 -9.29 -14.79 1.39
C GLU A 28 -8.54 -13.61 0.76
N TYR A 29 -8.30 -12.56 1.54
CA TYR A 29 -7.67 -11.33 1.06
C TYR A 29 -6.82 -10.71 2.15
N TYR A 30 -5.55 -10.47 1.85
CA TYR A 30 -4.58 -9.94 2.78
C TYR A 30 -3.93 -8.68 2.20
N VAL A 31 -3.71 -7.69 3.07
CA VAL A 31 -2.92 -6.52 2.74
C VAL A 31 -1.84 -6.36 3.78
N TYR A 32 -0.61 -6.26 3.31
CA TYR A 32 0.56 -6.00 4.13
C TYR A 32 1.17 -4.64 3.77
N MET A 33 1.66 -3.93 4.78
CA MET A 33 2.42 -2.69 4.59
C MET A 33 3.73 -2.77 5.36
N GLY A 34 4.72 -2.01 4.90
CA GLY A 34 6.03 -2.00 5.52
C GLY A 34 6.98 -1.00 4.88
N TYR A 35 8.27 -1.17 5.16
CA TYR A 35 9.32 -0.32 4.61
C TYR A 35 10.30 -1.12 3.76
N CYS A 36 10.79 -0.51 2.69
CA CYS A 36 11.94 -0.94 1.90
C CYS A 36 13.12 0.01 2.12
N ALA A 37 14.33 -0.53 2.15
CA ALA A 37 15.56 0.26 2.13
C ALA A 37 15.91 0.80 0.73
N SER A 38 15.27 0.27 -0.31
CA SER A 38 15.53 0.55 -1.72
C SER A 38 14.31 1.20 -2.38
N ASN A 39 14.58 1.96 -3.44
CA ASN A 39 13.54 2.47 -4.34
C ASN A 39 13.24 1.50 -5.50
N GLU A 40 13.98 0.40 -5.57
CA GLU A 40 13.85 -0.66 -6.55
C GLU A 40 13.58 -1.99 -5.85
N LEU A 41 12.56 -2.70 -6.32
CA LEU A 41 12.20 -4.03 -5.83
C LEU A 41 13.07 -5.10 -6.50
N GLY A 42 13.57 -6.04 -5.69
CA GLY A 42 14.10 -7.31 -6.14
C GLY A 42 12.99 -8.36 -6.30
N ALA A 43 13.26 -9.44 -7.02
CA ALA A 43 12.28 -10.48 -7.34
C ALA A 43 11.71 -11.25 -6.13
N TYR A 44 12.39 -11.25 -4.98
CA TYR A 44 11.96 -12.01 -3.78
C TYR A 44 11.18 -11.12 -2.82
N TYR A 45 9.93 -11.49 -2.51
CA TYR A 45 9.01 -10.65 -1.72
C TYR A 45 9.59 -10.22 -0.37
N ASN A 46 9.99 -11.19 0.47
CA ASN A 46 10.49 -10.90 1.81
C ASN A 46 11.82 -10.14 1.81
N SER A 47 12.64 -10.26 0.76
CA SER A 47 13.91 -9.54 0.64
C SER A 47 13.73 -8.05 0.36
N ASN A 48 12.54 -7.63 -0.09
CA ASN A 48 12.22 -6.22 -0.30
C ASN A 48 11.93 -5.51 1.02
N TYR A 49 11.40 -6.21 2.02
CA TYR A 49 11.14 -5.63 3.32
C TYR A 49 12.46 -5.39 4.07
N ILE A 50 12.55 -4.25 4.75
CA ILE A 50 13.47 -4.14 5.87
C ILE A 50 13.07 -5.22 6.89
N ASN A 51 14.07 -5.89 7.48
CA ASN A 51 13.79 -7.04 8.33
C ASN A 51 12.93 -6.63 9.54
N GLY A 52 11.83 -7.35 9.77
CA GLY A 52 10.93 -7.14 10.91
C GLY A 52 9.90 -6.01 10.75
N VAL A 53 9.74 -5.43 9.56
CA VAL A 53 8.76 -4.34 9.32
C VAL A 53 7.69 -4.68 8.27
N LYS A 54 7.33 -5.96 8.14
CA LYS A 54 6.13 -6.38 7.40
C LYS A 54 4.96 -6.48 8.39
N TYR A 55 3.92 -5.69 8.16
CA TYR A 55 2.74 -5.63 9.03
C TYR A 55 1.49 -5.98 8.22
N THR A 56 0.68 -6.89 8.76
CA THR A 56 -0.67 -7.12 8.24
C THR A 56 -1.55 -5.96 8.66
N VAL A 57 -2.10 -5.22 7.69
CA VAL A 57 -3.03 -4.11 7.93
C VAL A 57 -4.48 -4.51 7.67
N LEU A 58 -4.68 -5.56 6.87
CA LEU A 58 -5.97 -6.16 6.59
C LEU A 58 -5.81 -7.67 6.47
N GLU A 59 -6.71 -8.40 7.14
CA GLU A 59 -6.83 -9.85 7.02
C GLU A 59 -8.30 -10.23 6.87
N ARG A 60 -8.64 -10.88 5.76
CA ARG A 60 -9.98 -11.45 5.53
C ARG A 60 -9.80 -12.92 5.21
N THR A 61 -10.27 -13.76 6.11
CA THR A 61 -10.32 -15.23 5.93
C THR A 61 -11.73 -15.73 5.56
N ASP A 62 -12.70 -14.82 5.57
CA ASP A 62 -14.05 -15.03 5.05
C ASP A 62 -14.20 -14.32 3.69
N PRO A 63 -15.07 -14.83 2.78
CA PRO A 63 -15.25 -14.23 1.47
C PRO A 63 -15.66 -12.76 1.53
N ILE A 64 -14.94 -11.92 0.77
CA ILE A 64 -15.23 -10.49 0.62
C ILE A 64 -15.50 -10.18 -0.85
N THR A 65 -16.58 -9.44 -1.13
CA THR A 65 -16.90 -8.97 -2.46
C THR A 65 -16.83 -7.45 -2.52
N PHE A 66 -16.04 -6.93 -3.47
CA PHE A 66 -16.02 -5.52 -3.82
C PHE A 66 -17.00 -5.30 -4.98
N TYR A 67 -17.89 -4.33 -4.86
CA TYR A 67 -19.01 -4.08 -5.81
C TYR A 67 -18.90 -2.74 -6.56
N ASP A 68 -17.74 -2.09 -6.49
CA ASP A 68 -17.54 -0.74 -7.02
C ASP A 68 -16.56 -0.78 -8.19
N THR A 69 -16.70 0.19 -9.10
CA THR A 69 -15.69 0.45 -10.11
C THR A 69 -14.41 0.98 -9.49
N ASP A 70 -14.45 1.65 -8.34
CA ASP A 70 -13.25 2.14 -7.65
C ASP A 70 -13.31 1.83 -6.14
N PRO A 71 -13.17 0.55 -5.74
CA PRO A 71 -13.41 0.14 -4.37
C PRO A 71 -12.40 0.77 -3.42
N THR A 72 -12.92 1.28 -2.29
CA THR A 72 -12.09 1.67 -1.15
C THR A 72 -12.07 0.52 -0.15
N ILE A 73 -10.88 0.04 0.16
CA ILE A 73 -10.63 -1.04 1.13
C ILE A 73 -10.09 -0.43 2.41
N TYR A 74 -10.87 -0.52 3.49
CA TYR A 74 -10.48 -0.06 4.81
C TYR A 74 -9.64 -1.12 5.53
N PHE A 75 -8.58 -0.67 6.19
CA PHE A 75 -7.70 -1.51 6.98
C PHE A 75 -8.25 -1.75 8.38
N ASP A 76 -7.99 -2.92 8.94
CA ASP A 76 -8.32 -3.23 10.34
C ASP A 76 -7.38 -2.48 11.28
N THR A 77 -6.11 -2.42 10.89
CA THR A 77 -5.06 -1.71 11.61
C THR A 77 -4.44 -0.68 10.67
N PRO A 78 -4.71 0.62 10.88
CA PRO A 78 -4.05 1.68 10.12
C PRO A 78 -2.53 1.58 10.21
N PHE A 79 -1.84 1.91 9.12
CA PHE A 79 -0.38 1.91 9.07
C PHE A 79 0.15 3.32 9.29
N PHE A 80 1.02 3.50 10.27
CA PHE A 80 1.76 4.76 10.45
C PHE A 80 2.99 4.73 9.55
N TYR A 81 2.92 5.47 8.44
CA TYR A 81 4.03 5.68 7.53
C TYR A 81 4.84 6.91 7.97
N ASP A 82 6.13 6.72 8.22
CA ASP A 82 7.10 7.78 8.43
C ASP A 82 8.22 7.64 7.38
N PRO A 83 8.36 8.60 6.45
CA PRO A 83 9.34 8.53 5.38
C PRO A 83 10.80 8.48 5.88
N ALA A 84 11.07 8.84 7.14
CA ALA A 84 12.40 8.70 7.74
C ALA A 84 12.83 7.22 7.91
N ASN A 85 11.89 6.28 7.94
CA ASN A 85 12.16 4.85 8.12
C ASN A 85 12.39 4.09 6.81
N GLY A 86 12.24 4.74 5.66
CA GLY A 86 12.44 4.14 4.34
C GLY A 86 11.27 4.38 3.40
N ASN A 87 11.32 3.75 2.24
CA ASN A 87 10.25 3.86 1.26
C ASN A 87 9.10 2.92 1.60
N LEU A 88 7.87 3.33 1.32
CA LEU A 88 6.69 2.53 1.60
C LEU A 88 6.63 1.30 0.67
N LEU A 89 6.41 0.14 1.28
CA LEU A 89 5.99 -1.08 0.62
C LEU A 89 4.54 -1.39 0.92
N PHE A 90 3.88 -1.89 -0.10
CA PHE A 90 2.50 -2.28 -0.07
C PHE A 90 2.35 -3.60 -0.82
N GLU A 91 1.82 -4.62 -0.16
CA GLU A 91 1.65 -5.97 -0.73
C GLU A 91 0.20 -6.40 -0.60
N ILE A 92 -0.37 -6.91 -1.68
CA ILE A 92 -1.68 -7.56 -1.73
C ILE A 92 -1.45 -9.03 -2.01
N ALA A 93 -2.14 -9.90 -1.27
CA ALA A 93 -2.06 -11.34 -1.46
C ALA A 93 -3.46 -11.97 -1.40
N TRP A 94 -3.74 -12.91 -2.30
CA TRP A 94 -4.94 -13.74 -2.24
C TRP A 94 -4.67 -15.18 -2.76
N PRO A 95 -5.06 -16.23 -2.01
CA PRO A 95 -4.71 -17.63 -2.31
C PRO A 95 -5.12 -18.16 -3.67
N ASP A 96 -6.25 -17.70 -4.19
CA ASP A 96 -6.77 -18.09 -5.50
C ASP A 96 -6.20 -17.26 -6.66
N GLY A 97 -5.19 -16.44 -6.39
CA GLY A 97 -4.45 -15.77 -7.44
C GLY A 97 -3.00 -15.50 -7.09
N ARG A 98 -2.71 -14.29 -6.59
CA ARG A 98 -1.39 -13.70 -6.71
C ARG A 98 -0.95 -12.90 -5.50
N ASP A 99 0.36 -12.77 -5.41
CA ASP A 99 1.04 -11.82 -4.55
C ASP A 99 1.53 -10.68 -5.44
N GLU A 100 1.19 -9.45 -5.06
CA GLU A 100 1.58 -8.24 -5.75
C GLU A 100 2.17 -7.27 -4.73
N ILE A 101 3.46 -6.99 -4.85
CA ILE A 101 4.13 -5.98 -4.03
C ILE A 101 4.51 -4.77 -4.86
N TYR A 102 4.23 -3.61 -4.29
CA TYR A 102 4.48 -2.32 -4.88
C TYR A 102 5.38 -1.49 -3.96
N THR A 103 6.27 -0.72 -4.58
CA THR A 103 7.01 0.34 -3.91
C THR A 103 6.43 1.69 -4.30
N TYR A 104 6.36 2.63 -3.37
CA TYR A 104 5.82 3.96 -3.62
C TYR A 104 6.77 4.90 -4.42
N SER A 105 7.89 4.38 -4.94
CA SER A 105 8.90 5.19 -5.65
C SER A 105 8.35 5.80 -6.95
N SER A 106 8.75 7.05 -7.23
CA SER A 106 8.30 7.83 -8.39
C SER A 106 9.29 7.87 -9.56
N THR A 107 10.34 7.06 -9.57
CA THR A 107 11.37 7.07 -10.61
C THR A 107 11.05 6.09 -11.74
N GLU A 108 11.00 6.57 -12.98
CA GLU A 108 10.53 5.83 -14.17
C GLU A 108 11.45 4.67 -14.64
N SER A 109 12.61 4.48 -14.00
CA SER A 109 13.61 3.50 -14.43
C SER A 109 13.87 2.36 -13.43
N LEU A 110 13.09 2.26 -12.36
CA LEU A 110 13.28 1.24 -11.32
C LEU A 110 12.12 0.25 -11.33
N THR A 111 12.41 -1.00 -10.96
CA THR A 111 11.37 -2.00 -10.70
C THR A 111 10.50 -1.52 -9.55
N THR A 112 9.23 -1.22 -9.82
CA THR A 112 8.28 -0.71 -8.82
C THR A 112 7.16 -1.69 -8.44
N CYS A 113 7.06 -2.80 -9.17
CA CYS A 113 6.10 -3.86 -8.93
C CYS A 113 6.79 -5.22 -9.02
N VAL A 114 6.42 -6.16 -8.14
CA VAL A 114 6.71 -7.58 -8.29
C VAL A 114 5.41 -8.35 -8.15
N TYR A 115 5.13 -9.21 -9.12
CA TYR A 115 3.88 -9.94 -9.22
C TYR A 115 4.14 -11.43 -9.48
N GLY A 116 3.40 -12.32 -8.83
CA GLY A 116 3.63 -13.76 -8.93
C GLY A 116 2.45 -14.56 -8.37
N ALA A 117 2.47 -15.88 -8.52
CA ALA A 117 1.44 -16.72 -7.91
C ALA A 117 1.55 -16.67 -6.38
N TYR A 118 0.40 -16.77 -5.70
CA TYR A 118 0.34 -16.83 -4.24
C TYR A 118 1.22 -17.95 -3.67
N ASP A 119 1.77 -17.72 -2.47
CA ASP A 119 2.71 -18.61 -1.75
C ASP A 119 4.07 -18.84 -2.44
N LEU A 120 4.33 -18.22 -3.59
CA LEU A 120 5.67 -18.23 -4.17
C LEU A 120 6.56 -17.23 -3.44
N PRO A 121 7.84 -17.56 -3.15
CA PRO A 121 8.73 -16.62 -2.48
C PRO A 121 9.27 -15.52 -3.41
N TYR A 122 8.92 -15.57 -4.70
CA TYR A 122 9.38 -14.64 -5.73
C TYR A 122 8.31 -14.39 -6.79
N GLY A 123 8.49 -13.31 -7.54
CA GLY A 123 7.65 -12.94 -8.68
C GLY A 123 8.46 -12.33 -9.82
N GLU A 124 7.76 -11.97 -10.88
CA GLU A 124 8.29 -11.22 -12.01
C GLU A 124 8.33 -9.72 -11.69
N GLN A 125 9.39 -9.06 -12.14
CA GLN A 125 9.67 -7.64 -11.86
C GLN A 125 9.11 -6.75 -12.97
N TYR A 126 8.38 -5.70 -12.60
CA TYR A 126 7.75 -4.75 -13.51
C TYR A 126 8.06 -3.30 -13.14
N TYR A 127 8.06 -2.42 -14.15
CA TYR A 127 8.17 -0.97 -14.00
C TYR A 127 6.80 -0.29 -13.84
N GLU A 128 5.74 -1.10 -13.75
CA GLU A 128 4.37 -0.63 -13.59
C GLU A 128 4.16 -0.02 -12.21
N ARG A 129 3.35 1.03 -12.17
CA ARG A 129 3.01 1.73 -10.93
C ARG A 129 1.65 1.27 -10.44
N PRO A 130 1.46 1.14 -9.12
CA PRO A 130 0.14 0.82 -8.59
C PRO A 130 -0.84 1.94 -8.96
N HIS A 131 -1.97 1.56 -9.55
CA HIS A 131 -3.12 2.43 -9.72
C HIS A 131 -3.92 2.50 -8.41
N ILE A 132 -3.23 2.84 -7.33
CA ILE A 132 -3.73 2.83 -5.96
C ILE A 132 -3.56 4.20 -5.35
N LEU A 133 -4.64 4.71 -4.77
CA LEU A 133 -4.62 5.88 -3.90
C LEU A 133 -4.52 5.43 -2.45
N LEU A 134 -3.53 5.94 -1.73
CA LEU A 134 -3.42 5.76 -0.28
C LEU A 134 -4.27 6.84 0.40
N ASN A 135 -5.20 6.44 1.27
CA ASN A 135 -6.06 7.36 1.99
C ASN A 135 -5.73 7.34 3.49
N GLY A 136 -5.71 8.52 4.10
CA GLY A 136 -5.30 8.64 5.48
C GLY A 136 -5.17 10.07 5.96
N GLU A 137 -4.83 10.22 7.23
CA GLU A 137 -4.57 11.51 7.86
C GLU A 137 -3.08 11.85 7.75
N MET A 138 -2.77 13.00 7.15
CA MET A 138 -1.42 13.57 7.19
C MET A 138 -1.15 14.07 8.60
N ALA A 139 0.04 13.80 9.15
CA ALA A 139 0.49 14.50 10.34
C ALA A 139 0.57 16.01 10.00
N LEU A 140 -0.31 16.81 10.61
CA LEU A 140 -0.41 18.25 10.39
C LEU A 140 0.95 18.97 10.51
N GLU A 141 1.21 19.93 9.62
CA GLU A 141 2.24 20.95 9.81
C GLU A 141 2.05 21.67 11.17
N GLN A 142 3.16 21.96 11.84
CA GLN A 142 3.19 22.75 13.06
C GLN A 142 2.45 24.09 12.89
N THR A 143 1.52 24.33 13.80
CA THR A 143 0.85 25.61 14.12
C THR A 143 1.61 26.84 13.61
N THR A 144 1.05 27.57 12.65
CA THR A 144 1.62 28.87 12.26
C THR A 144 1.64 29.80 13.48
N PHE A 145 2.61 30.73 13.54
CA PHE A 145 2.80 31.69 14.63
C PHE A 145 1.50 32.44 15.05
N ALA A 146 0.53 32.55 14.13
CA ALA A 146 -0.79 33.14 14.36
C ALA A 146 -1.68 32.31 15.30
N GLY A 147 -1.59 30.98 15.28
CA GLY A 147 -2.38 30.08 16.15
C GLY A 147 -1.92 30.09 17.61
N ILE A 148 -0.62 30.24 17.86
CA ILE A 148 -0.06 30.35 19.22
C ILE A 148 -0.52 31.66 19.89
N LYS A 149 -0.64 32.76 19.15
CA LYS A 149 -1.10 34.07 19.69
C LYS A 149 -2.58 34.11 20.10
N ALA A 150 -3.42 33.20 19.61
CA ALA A 150 -4.85 33.17 19.95
C ALA A 150 -5.14 32.43 21.26
N LEU A 151 -4.24 31.52 21.69
CA LEU A 151 -4.38 30.74 22.93
C LEU A 151 -3.88 31.46 24.19
N PHE A 152 -3.10 32.54 24.03
CA PHE A 152 -2.60 33.38 25.13
C PHE A 152 -3.35 34.72 25.24
N ARG A 153 -4.68 34.72 25.06
CA ARG A 153 -5.54 35.84 25.45
C ARG A 153 -6.11 35.63 26.84
#